data_AF-A0A2N3YA94-F1
#
_entry.id   AF-A0A2N3YA94-F1
#
_cell.length_a   1.000
_cell.length_b   1.000
_cell.length_c   1.000
_cell.angle_alpha   90.00
_cell.angle_beta   90.00
_cell.angle_gamma   90.00
#
_symmetry.space_group_name_H-M   'P 1'
#
loop_
_entity.id
_entity.type
_entity.pdbx_description
1 polymer ?
#
loop_
_entity_poly.entity_id
_entity_poly.type
_entity_poly.pdbx_seq_one_letter_code
_entity_poly.pdbx_strand_id
1 'polypeptide(L)'
;MGDGFEVDPAALRDAASRITDAVVGMAASQLTNLAVPAGDFGHDGVHQALIDFCFGVELSAQILVQTSESASTALHDAARSYTDRDLEAQAAVQKVIGEIASPDGPADGAR
;
A
#
# COMPACT_ATOMS: atom_id res chain seq x y z
N MET A 1 -7.47 8.50 -28.71
CA MET A 1 -7.05 8.81 -27.33
C MET A 1 -7.87 7.91 -26.44
N GLY A 2 -7.30 6.77 -26.05
CA GLY A 2 -8.01 5.77 -25.24
C GLY A 2 -8.02 6.26 -23.79
N ASP A 3 -9.21 6.32 -23.21
CA ASP A 3 -9.47 6.59 -21.80
C ASP A 3 -8.98 5.39 -20.97
N GLY A 4 -7.66 5.25 -20.87
CA GLY A 4 -7.00 4.29 -20.02
C GLY A 4 -6.80 4.91 -18.66
N PHE A 5 -7.14 4.18 -17.59
CA PHE A 5 -6.90 4.58 -16.21
C PHE A 5 -5.49 5.18 -16.07
N GLU A 6 -5.41 6.50 -15.87
CA GLU A 6 -4.17 7.25 -15.63
C GLU A 6 -3.76 7.01 -14.16
N VAL A 7 -3.52 5.75 -13.81
CA VAL A 7 -3.13 5.35 -12.47
C VAL A 7 -1.63 5.13 -12.48
N ASP A 8 -0.91 5.93 -11.69
CA ASP A 8 0.52 5.79 -11.49
C ASP A 8 0.82 4.71 -10.42
N PRO A 9 1.37 3.54 -10.81
CA PRO A 9 1.70 2.47 -9.87
C PRO A 9 2.81 2.88 -8.90
N ALA A 10 3.67 3.84 -9.26
CA ALA A 10 4.72 4.34 -8.37
C ALA A 10 4.10 5.19 -7.24
N ALA A 11 3.13 6.06 -7.56
CA ALA A 11 2.39 6.82 -6.56
C ALA A 11 1.61 5.93 -5.58
N LEU A 12 1.04 4.81 -6.06
CA LEU A 12 0.37 3.84 -5.17
C LEU A 12 1.35 3.15 -4.20
N ARG A 13 2.55 2.79 -4.67
CA ARG A 13 3.60 2.20 -3.82
C ARG A 13 4.16 3.21 -2.82
N ASP A 14 4.35 4.45 -3.23
CA ASP A 14 4.79 5.52 -2.32
C ASP A 14 3.75 5.78 -1.22
N ALA A 15 2.46 5.83 -1.58
CA ALA A 15 1.38 5.96 -0.62
C ALA A 15 1.36 4.79 0.38
N ALA A 16 1.55 3.55 -0.08
CA ALA A 16 1.64 2.37 0.76
C ALA A 16 2.80 2.43 1.76
N SER A 17 3.98 2.89 1.29
CA SER A 17 5.16 3.08 2.16
C SER A 17 4.91 4.14 3.22
N ARG A 18 4.36 5.30 2.82
CA ARG A 18 4.10 6.43 3.73
C ARG A 18 3.06 6.09 4.80
N ILE A 19 2.04 5.30 4.46
CA ILE A 19 1.08 4.76 5.43
C ILE A 19 1.81 3.89 6.46
N THR A 20 2.66 2.98 5.98
CA THR A 20 3.42 2.07 6.85
C THR A 20 4.34 2.85 7.80
N ASP A 21 5.11 3.80 7.28
CA ASP A 21 6.05 4.61 8.07
C ASP A 21 5.37 5.47 9.14
N ALA A 22 4.25 6.12 8.78
CA ALA A 22 3.50 6.95 9.71
C ALA A 22 2.98 6.15 10.92
N VAL A 23 2.56 4.91 10.66
CA VAL A 23 1.91 4.07 11.66
C VAL A 23 2.93 3.37 12.56
N VAL A 24 4.07 2.95 11.99
CA VAL A 24 5.23 2.48 12.77
C VAL A 24 5.74 3.60 13.70
N GLY A 25 5.81 4.85 13.21
CA GLY A 25 6.18 6.00 14.03
C GLY A 25 5.24 6.24 15.21
N MET A 26 3.92 6.10 15.00
CA MET A 26 2.94 6.23 16.07
C MET A 26 3.01 5.09 17.09
N ALA A 27 3.17 3.84 16.65
CA ALA A 27 3.32 2.69 17.54
C ALA A 27 4.59 2.79 18.42
N ALA A 28 5.66 3.39 17.89
CA ALA A 28 6.92 3.59 18.62
C ALA A 28 6.83 4.62 19.76
N SER A 29 5.77 5.43 19.85
CA SER A 29 5.62 6.50 20.85
C SER A 29 5.53 5.98 22.31
N GLN A 30 5.34 4.68 22.52
CA GLN A 30 5.31 3.99 23.83
C GLN A 30 4.65 4.79 24.97
N LEU A 31 3.39 5.19 24.77
CA LEU A 31 2.62 5.95 25.75
C LEU A 31 2.38 5.16 27.06
N THR A 32 2.58 3.84 27.06
CA THR A 32 2.61 3.01 28.26
C THR A 32 3.67 3.44 29.27
N ASN A 33 4.76 4.11 28.84
CA ASN A 33 5.75 4.69 29.76
C ASN A 33 5.25 5.92 30.54
N LEU A 34 4.08 6.48 30.20
CA LEU A 34 3.46 7.55 31.01
C LEU A 34 2.79 7.03 32.29
N ALA A 35 2.57 5.72 32.43
CA ALA A 35 2.00 5.16 33.65
C ALA A 35 3.05 5.18 34.77
N VAL A 36 3.15 6.32 35.47
CA VAL A 36 3.93 6.50 36.70
C VAL A 36 3.24 5.81 37.90
N PRO A 37 3.95 5.53 39.01
CA PRO A 37 3.38 4.84 40.17
C PRO A 37 2.16 5.57 40.76
N ALA A 38 1.16 4.80 41.20
CA ALA A 38 -0.09 5.29 41.80
C ALA A 38 0.11 6.34 42.92
N GLY A 39 1.20 6.21 43.68
CA GLY A 39 1.55 7.10 44.80
C GLY A 39 1.73 8.57 44.40
N ASP A 40 2.04 8.85 43.13
CA ASP A 40 2.27 10.22 42.65
C ASP A 40 0.97 10.98 42.33
N PHE A 41 -0.16 10.27 42.22
CA PHE A 41 -1.44 10.86 41.81
C PHE A 41 -2.32 11.32 42.98
N GLY A 42 -2.02 10.89 44.21
CA GLY A 42 -2.78 11.23 45.42
C GLY A 42 -4.23 10.74 45.43
N HIS A 43 -4.71 10.09 44.36
CA HIS A 43 -6.06 9.59 44.20
C HIS A 43 -6.10 8.43 43.19
N ASP A 44 -6.54 7.25 43.63
CA ASP A 44 -6.53 6.01 42.83
C ASP A 44 -7.33 6.13 41.52
N GLY A 45 -8.44 6.88 41.52
CA GLY A 45 -9.25 7.09 40.31
C GLY A 45 -8.55 7.86 39.20
N VAL A 46 -7.58 8.74 39.52
CA VAL A 46 -6.81 9.48 38.50
C VAL A 46 -5.76 8.57 37.87
N HIS A 47 -5.09 7.78 38.71
CA HIS A 47 -4.15 6.78 38.24
C HIS A 47 -4.84 5.72 37.36
N GLN A 48 -6.02 5.24 37.76
CA GLN A 48 -6.80 4.30 36.95
C GLN A 48 -7.22 4.90 35.61
N ALA A 49 -7.69 6.15 35.58
CA ALA A 49 -8.04 6.82 34.35
C ALA A 49 -6.85 6.97 33.39
N LEU A 50 -5.63 7.20 33.92
CA LEU A 50 -4.41 7.24 33.13
C LEU A 50 -4.05 5.86 32.58
N ILE A 51 -4.18 4.80 33.37
CA ILE A 51 -3.97 3.41 32.91
C ILE A 51 -4.94 3.09 31.77
N ASP A 52 -6.23 3.38 31.95
CA ASP A 52 -7.26 3.10 30.96
C ASP A 52 -7.01 3.89 29.66
N PHE A 53 -6.56 5.14 29.78
CA PHE A 53 -6.13 5.94 28.63
C PHE A 53 -4.94 5.30 27.90
N CYS A 54 -3.86 4.96 28.62
CA CYS A 54 -2.67 4.33 28.02
C CYS A 54 -3.02 3.03 27.31
N PHE A 55 -3.84 2.18 27.93
CA PHE A 55 -4.30 0.93 27.34
C PHE A 55 -5.17 1.16 26.10
N GLY A 56 -6.11 2.11 26.15
CA GLY A 56 -6.97 2.46 25.02
C GLY A 56 -6.18 2.98 23.81
N VAL A 57 -5.14 3.78 24.06
CA VAL A 57 -4.26 4.25 22.98
C VAL A 57 -3.43 3.12 22.40
N GLU A 58 -2.89 2.22 23.21
CA GLU A 58 -2.14 1.05 22.72
C GLU A 58 -3.01 0.14 21.85
N LEU A 59 -4.23 -0.16 22.29
CA LEU A 59 -5.19 -0.93 21.50
C LEU A 59 -5.53 -0.23 20.17
N SER A 60 -5.76 1.09 20.21
CA SER A 60 -6.05 1.87 19.00
C SER A 60 -4.86 1.88 18.04
N ALA A 61 -3.63 1.94 18.56
CA ALA A 61 -2.41 1.86 17.77
C ALA A 61 -2.27 0.49 17.08
N GLN A 62 -2.57 -0.61 17.78
CA GLN A 62 -2.56 -1.96 17.19
C GLN A 62 -3.59 -2.09 16.06
N ILE A 63 -4.82 -1.59 16.25
CA ILE A 63 -5.84 -1.57 15.21
C ILE A 63 -5.39 -0.71 14.02
N LEU A 64 -4.76 0.44 14.29
CA LEU A 64 -4.23 1.31 13.25
C LEU A 64 -3.12 0.63 12.44
N VAL A 65 -2.21 -0.12 13.09
CA VAL A 65 -1.19 -0.94 12.42
C VAL A 65 -1.84 -1.95 11.48
N GLN A 66 -2.78 -2.75 11.98
CA GLN A 66 -3.43 -3.80 11.19
C GLN A 66 -4.22 -3.24 9.99
N THR A 67 -4.96 -2.14 10.20
CA THR A 67 -5.71 -1.49 9.12
C THR A 67 -4.79 -0.87 8.08
N SER A 68 -3.65 -0.34 8.50
CA SER A 68 -2.63 0.25 7.62
C SER A 68 -1.88 -0.81 6.80
N GLU A 69 -1.57 -1.97 7.38
CA GLU A 69 -1.03 -3.12 6.65
C GLU A 69 -2.00 -3.60 5.56
N SER A 70 -3.30 -3.67 5.88
CA SER A 70 -4.33 -4.06 4.91
C SER A 70 -4.43 -3.06 3.75
N ALA A 71 -4.43 -1.76 4.05
CA ALA A 71 -4.45 -0.71 3.03
C ALA A 71 -3.18 -0.73 2.16
N SER A 72 -2.00 -0.87 2.78
CA SER A 72 -0.71 -0.97 2.11
C SER A 72 -0.65 -2.18 1.16
N THR A 73 -1.17 -3.33 1.59
CA THR A 73 -1.29 -4.54 0.77
C THR A 73 -2.19 -4.30 -0.44
N ALA A 74 -3.38 -3.72 -0.23
CA ALA A 74 -4.31 -3.43 -1.32
C ALA A 74 -3.72 -2.47 -2.36
N LEU A 75 -2.98 -1.45 -1.93
CA LEU A 75 -2.29 -0.51 -2.83
C LEU A 75 -1.17 -1.19 -3.63
N HIS A 76 -0.40 -2.09 -2.99
CA HIS A 76 0.61 -2.89 -3.67
C HIS A 76 0.01 -3.84 -4.72
N ASP A 77 -1.07 -4.54 -4.36
CA ASP A 77 -1.76 -5.45 -5.26
C ASP A 77 -2.36 -4.72 -6.46
N ALA A 78 -2.94 -3.53 -6.23
CA ALA A 78 -3.42 -2.67 -7.30
C ALA A 78 -2.27 -2.23 -8.22
N ALA A 79 -1.16 -1.72 -7.66
CA ALA A 79 0.01 -1.30 -8.44
C ALA A 79 0.59 -2.46 -9.28
N ARG A 80 0.63 -3.67 -8.72
CA ARG A 80 1.04 -4.87 -9.45
C ARG A 80 0.09 -5.18 -10.60
N SER A 81 -1.23 -5.21 -10.35
CA SER A 81 -2.22 -5.49 -11.38
C SER A 81 -2.16 -4.49 -12.53
N TYR A 82 -1.97 -3.20 -12.25
CA TYR A 82 -1.80 -2.19 -13.29
C TYR A 82 -0.54 -2.42 -14.11
N THR A 83 0.59 -2.74 -13.46
CA THR A 83 1.86 -3.02 -14.15
C THR A 83 1.74 -4.25 -15.05
N ASP A 84 1.15 -5.34 -14.54
CA ASP A 84 1.00 -6.59 -15.28
C ASP A 84 0.13 -6.38 -16.53
N ARG A 85 -0.98 -5.65 -16.40
CA ARG A 85 -1.85 -5.32 -17.54
C ARG A 85 -1.20 -4.40 -18.56
N ASP A 86 -0.39 -3.45 -18.14
CA ASP A 86 0.35 -2.58 -19.05
C ASP A 86 1.40 -3.38 -19.85
N LEU A 87 2.11 -4.30 -19.21
CA LEU A 87 3.06 -5.21 -19.87
C LEU A 87 2.35 -6.12 -20.88
N GLU A 88 1.19 -6.69 -20.53
CA GLU A 88 0.37 -7.49 -21.46
C GLU A 88 -0.09 -6.67 -22.67
N ALA A 89 -0.53 -5.43 -22.45
CA ALA A 89 -0.94 -4.53 -23.52
C ALA A 89 0.24 -4.17 -24.45
N GLN A 90 1.40 -3.84 -23.88
CA GLN A 90 2.62 -3.57 -24.66
C GLN A 90 3.06 -4.79 -25.48
N ALA A 91 3.03 -5.99 -24.89
CA ALA A 91 3.37 -7.23 -25.60
C ALA A 91 2.39 -7.51 -26.77
N ALA A 92 1.10 -7.27 -26.57
CA ALA A 92 0.09 -7.38 -27.62
C ALA A 92 0.34 -6.39 -28.77
N VAL A 93 0.66 -5.13 -28.44
CA VAL A 93 1.00 -4.11 -29.44
C VAL A 93 2.27 -4.48 -30.19
N GLN A 94 3.33 -4.92 -29.50
CA GLN A 94 4.59 -5.34 -30.11
C GLN A 94 4.39 -6.51 -31.09
N LYS A 95 3.53 -7.47 -30.73
CA LYS A 95 3.19 -8.60 -31.59
C LYS A 95 2.50 -8.14 -32.87
N VAL A 96 1.50 -7.26 -32.77
CA VAL A 96 0.80 -6.72 -33.94
C VAL A 96 1.76 -5.93 -34.83
N ILE A 97 2.63 -5.10 -34.25
CA ILE A 97 3.64 -4.36 -35.02
C ILE A 97 4.62 -5.32 -35.73
N GLY A 98 5.06 -6.39 -35.05
CA GLY A 98 5.93 -7.41 -35.64
C GLY A 98 5.28 -8.19 -36.79
N GLU A 99 3.99 -8.50 -36.68
CA GLU A 99 3.20 -9.13 -37.74
C GLU A 99 3.05 -8.20 -38.96
N ILE A 100 2.85 -6.89 -38.75
CA ILE A 100 2.74 -5.90 -39.83
C ILE A 100 4.11 -5.63 -40.49
N ALA A 101 5.21 -5.68 -39.71
CA ALA A 101 6.56 -5.43 -40.19
C ALA A 101 7.20 -6.59 -40.97
N SER A 102 6.48 -7.71 -41.15
CA SER A 102 6.91 -8.82 -42.00
C SER A 102 6.14 -8.82 -43.33
N PRO A 103 6.53 -8.00 -44.33
CA PRO A 103 6.06 -8.19 -45.69
C PRO A 103 6.94 -9.26 -46.39
N ASP A 104 6.27 -10.31 -46.88
CA ASP A 104 6.72 -11.41 -47.77
C ASP A 104 7.40 -12.66 -47.17
N GLY A 105 6.96 -13.89 -47.51
CA GLY A 105 5.85 -14.18 -48.43
C GLY A 105 5.55 -15.65 -48.75
N PRO A 106 4.48 -15.90 -49.53
CA PRO A 106 4.40 -17.01 -50.45
C PRO A 106 4.65 -16.47 -51.88
N ALA A 107 5.82 -16.76 -52.44
CA ALA A 107 5.97 -16.68 -53.89
C ALA A 107 5.32 -17.93 -54.49
N ASP A 108 4.00 -17.89 -54.70
CA ASP A 108 3.33 -18.79 -55.63
C ASP A 108 3.20 -18.10 -57.00
N GLY A 109 3.64 -18.81 -58.04
CA GLY A 109 3.29 -18.52 -59.43
C GLY A 109 4.35 -17.80 -60.28
N ALA A 110 5.23 -18.57 -60.94
CA ALA A 110 5.55 -18.37 -62.36
C ALA A 110 6.30 -19.57 -62.96
N ARG A 111 5.55 -20.36 -63.74
CA ARG A 111 5.92 -21.11 -64.97
C ARG A 111 7.14 -22.02 -64.98
#